data_AF-A0A2E7ZR13-F1
#
_entry.id   AF-A0A2E7ZR13-F1
#
_cell.length_a   1.000
_cell.length_b   1.000
_cell.length_c   1.000
_cell.angle_alpha   90.00
_cell.angle_beta   90.00
_cell.angle_gamma   90.00
#
_symmetry.space_group_name_H-M   'P 1'
#
loop_
_entity.id
_entity.type
_entity.pdbx_description
1 polymer ?
#
loop_
_entity_poly.entity_id
_entity_poly.type
_entity_poly.pdbx_seq_one_letter_code
_entity_poly.pdbx_strand_id
1 'polypeptide(L)'
;MTQPNPASVAAHAAALQAREPSYVDPATGLTAMTEISHLERGYCCGNACRHCPFEWASVSFNDMPADGKPPPPVSLELMQEIAPDLL
;
A
#
# COMPACT_ATOMS: atom_id res chain seq x y z
N MET A 1 -9.75 8.17 -7.57
CA MET A 1 -9.62 7.74 -6.16
C MET A 1 -9.66 8.98 -5.28
N THR A 2 -10.46 8.99 -4.20
CA THR A 2 -10.55 10.14 -3.29
C THR A 2 -9.15 10.49 -2.77
N GLN A 3 -8.81 11.77 -2.75
CA GLN A 3 -7.55 12.29 -2.19
C GLN A 3 -7.26 11.63 -0.83
N PRO A 4 -6.00 11.32 -0.49
CA PRO A 4 -5.70 10.68 0.78
C PRO A 4 -6.13 11.60 1.92
N ASN A 5 -7.07 11.13 2.75
CA ASN A 5 -7.47 11.82 3.97
C ASN A 5 -6.26 11.85 4.90
N PRO A 6 -5.91 13.00 5.51
CA PRO A 6 -4.79 13.09 6.47
C PRO A 6 -4.87 12.07 7.61
N ALA A 7 -6.07 11.70 8.04
CA ALA A 7 -6.26 10.66 9.06
C ALA A 7 -5.83 9.27 8.54
N SER A 8 -6.14 8.94 7.28
CA SER A 8 -5.71 7.69 6.66
C SER A 8 -4.19 7.65 6.45
N VAL A 9 -3.58 8.79 6.11
CA VAL A 9 -2.12 8.94 6.00
C VAL A 9 -1.46 8.73 7.37
N ALA A 10 -2.00 9.34 8.42
CA ALA A 10 -1.47 9.19 9.77
C ALA A 10 -1.61 7.75 10.30
N ALA A 11 -2.78 7.12 10.10
CA ALA A 11 -3.00 5.73 10.51
C ALA A 11 -2.09 4.75 9.76
N HIS A 12 -1.87 4.99 8.47
CA HIS A 12 -0.92 4.24 7.67
C HIS A 12 0.52 4.39 8.19
N ALA A 13 0.98 5.63 8.43
CA ALA A 13 2.32 5.89 8.96
C ALA A 13 2.53 5.23 10.33
N ALA A 14 1.53 5.28 11.21
CA ALA A 14 1.58 4.62 12.52
C ALA A 14 1.69 3.09 12.38
N ALA A 15 0.96 2.48 11.44
CA ALA A 15 1.06 1.05 11.17
C ALA A 15 2.45 0.65 10.66
N LEU A 16 3.07 1.47 9.79
CA LEU A 16 4.44 1.21 9.33
C LEU A 16 5.46 1.29 10.46
N GLN A 17 5.35 2.29 11.33
CA GLN A 17 6.22 2.42 12.51
C GLN A 17 6.08 1.24 13.47
N ALA A 18 4.85 0.73 13.63
CA ALA A 18 4.55 -0.44 14.45
C ALA A 18 4.87 -1.77 13.74
N ARG A 19 5.29 -1.75 12.46
CA ARG A 19 5.49 -2.92 11.60
C ARG A 19 4.23 -3.79 11.46
N GLU A 20 3.06 -3.16 11.45
CA GLU A 20 1.78 -3.84 11.29
C GLU A 20 1.46 -4.05 9.80
N PRO A 21 0.98 -5.26 9.42
CA PRO A 21 0.63 -5.58 8.03
C PRO A 21 -0.62 -4.82 7.54
N SER A 22 -1.42 -4.24 8.44
CA SER A 22 -2.65 -3.55 8.07
C SER A 22 -3.06 -2.49 9.09
N TYR A 23 -4.00 -1.62 8.70
CA TYR A 23 -4.64 -0.65 9.58
C TYR A 23 -6.12 -0.50 9.22
N VAL A 24 -6.94 -0.01 10.14
CA VAL A 24 -8.32 0.40 9.84
C VAL A 24 -8.28 1.81 9.29
N ASP A 25 -8.73 2.00 8.06
CA ASP A 25 -8.80 3.32 7.44
C ASP A 25 -9.92 4.13 8.11
N PRO A 26 -9.61 5.22 8.83
CA PRO A 26 -10.60 6.00 9.55
C PRO A 26 -11.62 6.69 8.63
N ALA A 27 -11.30 6.86 7.34
CA ALA A 27 -12.22 7.47 6.39
C ALA A 27 -13.31 6.50 5.90
N THR A 28 -13.01 5.20 5.85
CA THR A 28 -13.89 4.19 5.23
C THR A 28 -14.33 3.10 6.20
N GLY A 29 -13.66 2.94 7.34
CA GLY A 29 -13.85 1.84 8.28
C GLY A 29 -13.32 0.49 7.79
N LEU A 30 -12.69 0.45 6.61
CA LEU A 30 -12.17 -0.78 6.01
C LEU A 30 -10.75 -1.07 6.48
N THR A 31 -10.39 -2.35 6.53
CA THR A 31 -9.01 -2.77 6.74
C THR A 31 -8.20 -2.57 5.46
N ALA A 32 -7.16 -1.74 5.52
CA ALA A 32 -6.24 -1.49 4.44
C ALA A 32 -4.89 -2.16 4.74
N MET A 33 -4.35 -2.89 3.76
CA MET A 33 -3.02 -3.50 3.85
C MET A 33 -1.94 -2.42 3.70
N THR A 34 -0.87 -2.54 4.48
CA THR A 34 0.36 -1.77 4.33
C THR A 34 1.27 -2.39 3.26
N GLU A 35 2.37 -1.73 2.94
CA GLU A 35 3.35 -2.27 2.00
C GLU A 35 4.09 -3.46 2.59
N ILE A 36 4.18 -3.55 3.92
CA ILE A 36 4.70 -4.70 4.66
C ILE A 36 4.01 -5.99 4.20
N SER A 37 2.67 -6.02 4.27
CA SER A 37 1.88 -7.17 3.81
C SER A 37 2.19 -7.58 2.38
N HIS A 38 2.46 -6.61 1.51
CA HIS A 38 2.72 -6.85 0.10
C HIS A 38 4.14 -7.38 -0.11
N LEU A 39 5.13 -6.83 0.59
CA LEU A 39 6.51 -7.28 0.57
C LEU A 39 6.63 -8.71 1.13
N GLU A 40 6.01 -9.00 2.26
CA GLU A 40 5.96 -10.36 2.84
C GLU A 40 5.30 -11.36 1.89
N ARG A 41 4.25 -10.93 1.18
CA ARG A 41 3.56 -11.74 0.17
C ARG A 41 4.40 -11.94 -1.11
N GLY A 42 5.23 -10.96 -1.47
CA GLY A 42 6.09 -10.99 -2.65
C GLY A 42 5.41 -10.74 -4.00
N TYR A 43 4.13 -10.36 -4.04
CA TYR A 43 3.42 -10.06 -5.30
C TYR A 43 2.22 -9.10 -5.16
N CYS A 44 1.81 -8.50 -6.29
CA CYS A 44 0.63 -7.62 -6.38
C CYS A 44 -0.67 -8.39 -6.13
N CYS A 45 -1.53 -7.93 -5.22
CA CYS A 45 -2.77 -8.61 -4.90
C CYS A 45 -3.93 -8.37 -5.89
N GLY A 46 -3.76 -7.48 -6.87
CA GLY A 46 -4.76 -7.18 -7.91
C GLY A 46 -5.88 -6.21 -7.53
N ASN A 47 -5.94 -5.72 -6.28
CA ASN A 47 -7.05 -4.89 -5.78
C ASN A 47 -6.86 -3.37 -5.92
N ALA A 48 -6.03 -2.92 -6.87
CA ALA A 48 -5.72 -1.49 -7.07
C ALA A 48 -5.37 -0.71 -5.79
N CYS A 49 -4.60 -1.34 -4.88
CA CYS A 49 -4.28 -0.77 -3.58
C CYS A 49 -3.46 0.52 -3.68
N ARG A 50 -3.71 1.46 -2.77
CA ARG A 50 -3.11 2.81 -2.75
C ARG A 50 -1.60 2.85 -2.52
N HIS A 51 -1.02 1.78 -1.99
CA HIS A 51 0.38 1.68 -1.60
C HIS A 51 0.99 0.37 -2.12
N CYS A 52 0.66 -0.03 -3.35
CA CYS A 52 1.20 -1.26 -3.91
C CYS A 52 2.67 -1.08 -4.31
N PRO A 53 3.64 -1.82 -3.73
CA PRO A 53 5.05 -1.72 -4.11
C PRO A 53 5.36 -2.32 -5.49
N PHE A 54 4.40 -3.03 -6.09
CA PHE A 54 4.56 -3.77 -7.36
C PHE A 54 3.84 -3.09 -8.53
N GLU A 55 3.68 -1.78 -8.50
CA GLU A 55 3.16 -0.97 -9.63
C GLU A 55 1.88 -1.51 -10.27
N TRP A 56 0.97 -2.08 -9.46
CA TRP A 56 -0.27 -2.70 -9.94
C TRP A 56 -0.09 -3.82 -10.99
N ALA A 57 1.01 -4.57 -10.95
CA ALA A 57 1.35 -5.62 -11.91
C ALA A 57 0.27 -6.71 -12.12
N SER A 58 -0.68 -6.88 -11.18
CA SER A 58 -1.77 -7.86 -11.26
C SER A 58 -3.17 -7.24 -11.24
N VAL A 59 -3.30 -5.91 -11.36
CA VAL A 59 -4.60 -5.23 -11.38
C VAL A 59 -5.24 -5.40 -12.74
N SER A 60 -6.52 -5.81 -12.74
CA SER A 60 -7.31 -5.92 -13.97
C SER A 60 -7.55 -4.54 -14.59
N PHE A 61 -7.64 -4.48 -15.92
CA PHE A 61 -7.99 -3.25 -16.63
C PHE A 61 -9.32 -2.65 -16.13
N ASN A 62 -10.28 -3.48 -15.73
CA ASN A 62 -11.58 -3.01 -15.23
C ASN A 62 -11.50 -2.35 -13.84
N ASP A 63 -10.46 -2.66 -13.07
CA ASP A 63 -10.27 -2.18 -11.70
C ASP A 63 -9.23 -1.05 -11.64
N MET A 64 -8.57 -0.73 -12.77
CA MET A 64 -7.65 0.40 -12.85
C MET A 64 -8.40 1.73 -12.68
N PRO A 65 -7.81 2.71 -11.96
CA PRO A 65 -8.36 4.06 -11.95
C PRO A 65 -8.25 4.73 -13.32
N ALA A 66 -9.09 5.75 -13.51
CA ALA A 66 -9.24 6.46 -14.78
C ALA A 66 -7.95 7.12 -15.31
N ASP A 67 -7.01 7.47 -14.44
CA ASP A 67 -5.71 8.04 -14.82
C ASP A 67 -4.68 6.95 -15.19
N GLY A 68 -4.98 5.68 -14.93
CA GLY A 68 -4.14 4.52 -15.26
C GLY A 68 -2.77 4.55 -14.58
N LYS A 69 -2.57 5.41 -13.58
CA LYS A 69 -1.25 5.61 -12.99
C LYS A 69 -1.13 4.80 -11.70
N PRO A 70 -0.17 3.87 -11.59
CA PRO A 70 0.06 3.16 -10.35
C PRO A 70 0.43 4.13 -9.22
N PRO A 71 0.26 3.72 -7.95
CA PRO A 71 0.73 4.51 -6.84
C PRO A 71 2.23 4.73 -6.99
N PRO A 72 2.76 5.86 -6.47
CA PRO A 72 4.20 6.02 -6.43
C PRO A 72 4.82 4.83 -5.69
N PRO A 73 5.99 4.35 -6.14
CA PRO A 73 6.68 3.28 -5.44
C PRO A 73 6.99 3.74 -4.01
N VAL A 74 6.95 2.78 -3.11
CA VAL A 74 7.40 2.96 -1.72
C VAL A 74 8.87 3.41 -1.75
N SER A 75 9.27 4.29 -0.84
CA SER A 75 10.68 4.68 -0.71
C SER A 75 11.57 3.43 -0.57
N LEU A 76 12.68 3.40 -1.29
CA LEU A 76 13.67 2.32 -1.16
C LEU A 76 14.21 2.22 0.27
N GLU A 77 14.34 3.37 0.97
CA GLU A 77 14.74 3.40 2.38
C GLU A 77 13.68 2.70 3.25
N LEU A 78 12.41 2.97 2.99
CA LEU A 78 11.29 2.33 3.69
C LEU A 78 11.22 0.82 3.39
N MET A 79 11.55 0.39 2.17
CA MET A 79 11.70 -1.04 1.86
C MET A 79 12.86 -1.68 2.62
N GLN A 80 14.01 -1.00 2.74
CA GLN A 80 15.18 -1.50 3.48
C GLN A 80 14.93 -1.58 5.00
N GLU A 81 14.14 -0.67 5.57
CA GLU A 81 13.77 -0.67 6.99
C GLU A 81 12.74 -1.76 7.33
N ILE A 82 11.79 -1.99 6.42
CA ILE A 82 10.67 -2.89 6.65
C ILE A 82 10.98 -4.33 6.25
N ALA A 83 11.74 -4.54 5.17
CA ALA A 83 12.02 -5.85 4.60
C ALA A 83 13.49 -5.98 4.17
N PRO A 84 14.45 -5.92 5.12
CA PRO A 84 15.89 -5.92 4.81
C PRO A 84 16.39 -7.22 4.16
N ASP A 85 15.62 -8.31 4.25
CA ASP A 85 15.92 -9.65 3.75
C ASP A 85 15.34 -9.95 2.35
N LEU A 86 14.57 -9.02 1.79
CA LEU A 86 13.93 -9.13 0.47
C LEU A 86 14.72 -8.43 -0.67
N LEU A 87 15.99 -8.04 -0.43
CA LEU A 87 16.91 -7.45 -1.42
C LEU A 87 18.13 -8.33 -1.72
#